data_AF-A0AAX0QX98-F1
#
_entry.id   AF-A0AAX0QX98-F1
#
_cell.length_a   1.000
_cell.length_b   1.000
_cell.length_c   1.000
_cell.angle_alpha   90.00
_cell.angle_beta   90.00
_cell.angle_gamma   90.00
#
_symmetry.space_group_name_H-M   'P 1'
#
loop_
_entity.id
_entity.type
_entity.pdbx_description
1 polymer ?
#
loop_
_entity_poly.entity_id
_entity_poly.type
_entity_poly.pdbx_seq_one_letter_code
_entity_poly.pdbx_strand_id
1 'polypeptide(L)'
;MSIDVSFSNYNIDFINELKNKYDELEKILNFVSDKNHKVRQLMRLLRKSPSDYNKIIEALKRELLISCYTTSEVLFKEFIYCLLDYQKHENEHLNQFLKIKIDREKFSPNVTYIEIKKEIKRYFNDFTFMIDSNKQEIKSYDNLIRNRHAYAHNNSYDLEFEDFKEAIKVMEYIYFELYSVYNENEMKKYIDLLLTKITSLKRFENRNHLKSKADVLKEIRNISKKFLSNNHDTSLIPELIRPIIDIANDFQSLDLRKKESIEIVNKQIIKISEFTSDKVV
;
A
#
# COMPACT_ATOMS: atom_id res chain seq x y z
N MET A 1 3.99 12.35 19.51
CA MET A 1 3.60 12.90 18.20
C MET A 1 2.28 12.26 17.86
N SER A 2 1.19 13.03 17.76
CA SER A 2 -0.12 12.49 17.37
C SER A 2 -0.12 12.32 15.86
N ILE A 3 -0.17 11.08 15.39
CA ILE A 3 -0.37 10.76 13.98
C ILE A 3 -1.82 11.16 13.66
N ASP A 4 -2.01 12.14 12.77
CA ASP A 4 -3.33 12.60 12.33
C ASP A 4 -3.71 11.85 11.05
N VAL A 5 -4.63 10.90 11.17
CA VAL A 5 -5.17 10.15 10.04
C VAL A 5 -6.63 10.54 9.88
N SER A 6 -6.98 11.02 8.69
CA SER A 6 -8.36 11.36 8.33
C SER A 6 -8.83 10.52 7.15
N PHE A 7 -10.10 10.13 7.20
CA PHE A 7 -10.81 9.53 6.07
C PHE A 7 -11.82 10.49 5.44
N SER A 8 -12.03 11.66 6.02
CA SER A 8 -12.92 12.70 5.46
C SER A 8 -12.28 13.43 4.27
N ASN A 9 -10.96 13.53 4.27
CA ASN A 9 -10.18 14.05 3.15
C ASN A 9 -8.97 13.11 2.95
N TYR A 10 -8.59 12.87 1.70
CA TYR A 10 -7.41 12.07 1.41
C TYR A 10 -6.16 12.84 1.83
N ASN A 11 -5.46 12.35 2.86
CA ASN A 11 -4.23 12.93 3.38
C ASN A 11 -3.21 11.81 3.65
N ILE A 12 -2.04 11.91 3.04
CA ILE A 12 -0.94 10.94 3.19
C ILE A 12 0.27 11.51 3.94
N ASP A 13 0.15 12.68 4.56
CA ASP A 13 1.24 13.37 5.27
C ASP A 13 1.85 12.49 6.35
N PHE A 14 1.03 11.76 7.10
CA PHE A 14 1.49 10.83 8.13
C PHE A 14 2.33 9.66 7.57
N ILE A 15 2.11 9.26 6.31
CA ILE A 15 2.93 8.27 5.60
C ILE A 15 4.18 8.94 5.02
N ASN A 16 4.05 10.18 4.51
CA ASN A 16 5.19 10.97 4.02
C ASN A 16 6.21 11.26 5.14
N GLU A 17 5.76 11.51 6.37
CA GLU A 17 6.64 11.64 7.53
C GLU A 17 7.42 10.35 7.79
N LEU A 18 6.76 9.18 7.71
CA LEU A 18 7.40 7.89 7.85
C LEU A 18 8.41 7.63 6.71
N LYS A 19 8.06 8.02 5.48
CA LYS A 19 8.94 7.95 4.31
C LYS A 19 10.18 8.83 4.46
N ASN A 20 10.00 10.05 4.96
CA ASN A 20 11.13 10.95 5.25
C ASN A 20 12.09 10.34 6.28
N LYS A 21 11.57 9.69 7.34
CA LYS A 21 12.42 8.96 8.31
C LYS A 21 13.20 7.83 7.65
N TYR A 22 12.56 7.07 6.76
CA TYR A 22 13.22 6.02 5.97
C TYR A 22 14.35 6.61 5.11
N ASP A 23 14.05 7.67 4.32
CA ASP A 23 15.00 8.30 3.40
C ASP A 23 16.20 8.90 4.13
N GLU A 24 15.99 9.49 5.31
CA GLU A 24 17.06 10.00 6.17
C GLU A 24 17.98 8.87 6.65
N LEU A 25 17.41 7.77 7.13
CA LEU A 25 18.18 6.61 7.57
C LEU A 25 18.94 5.96 6.41
N GLU A 26 18.32 5.86 5.23
CA GLU A 26 18.97 5.37 4.01
C GLU A 26 20.19 6.23 3.63
N LYS A 27 20.06 7.56 3.66
CA LYS A 27 21.18 8.49 3.43
C LYS A 27 22.30 8.29 4.44
N ILE A 28 21.97 8.10 5.72
CA ILE A 28 22.95 7.83 6.77
C ILE A 28 23.69 6.51 6.49
N LEU A 29 22.96 5.44 6.15
CA LEU A 29 23.56 4.14 5.84
C LEU A 29 24.51 4.21 4.63
N ASN A 30 24.07 4.88 3.56
CA ASN A 30 24.88 5.09 2.35
C ASN A 30 26.14 5.90 2.66
N PHE A 31 26.01 6.98 3.42
CA PHE A 31 27.16 7.79 3.84
C PHE A 31 28.19 6.97 4.63
N VAL A 32 27.74 6.11 5.52
CA VAL A 32 28.62 5.27 6.35
C VAL A 32 29.36 4.25 5.51
N SER A 33 28.67 3.63 4.55
CA SER A 33 29.26 2.71 3.60
C SER A 33 30.36 3.40 2.79
N ASP A 34 30.03 4.54 2.17
CA ASP A 34 30.93 5.27 1.28
C ASP A 34 32.11 5.93 2.00
N LYS A 35 31.87 6.45 3.21
CA LYS A 35 32.81 7.26 3.97
C LYS A 35 33.23 6.58 5.27
N ASN A 36 33.28 5.26 5.31
CA ASN A 36 33.65 4.46 6.48
C ASN A 36 34.97 4.93 7.15
N HIS A 37 35.99 5.30 6.37
CA HIS A 37 37.23 5.83 6.95
C HIS A 37 37.02 7.13 7.75
N LYS A 38 36.14 8.03 7.27
CA LYS A 38 35.81 9.29 7.94
C LYS A 38 35.00 9.04 9.21
N VAL A 39 34.05 8.11 9.16
CA VAL A 39 33.28 7.69 10.34
C VAL A 39 34.21 7.12 11.41
N ARG A 40 35.15 6.24 11.03
CA ARG A 40 36.16 5.70 11.96
C ARG A 40 37.05 6.79 12.56
N GLN A 41 37.47 7.78 11.77
CA GLN A 41 38.22 8.92 12.28
C GLN A 41 37.40 9.75 13.27
N LEU A 42 36.14 10.06 12.95
CA LEU A 42 35.22 10.77 13.84
C LEU A 42 35.05 10.04 15.17
N MET A 43 34.79 8.73 15.14
CA MET A 43 34.64 7.94 16.37
C MET A 43 35.90 7.96 17.23
N ARG A 44 37.10 7.91 16.61
CA ARG A 44 38.37 8.06 17.33
C ARG A 44 38.50 9.44 17.98
N LEU A 45 38.16 10.52 17.28
CA LEU A 45 38.16 11.88 17.83
C LEU A 45 37.22 12.00 19.03
N LEU A 46 36.05 11.36 18.97
CA LEU A 46 35.08 11.29 20.05
C LEU A 46 35.46 10.32 21.18
N ARG A 47 36.62 9.65 21.10
CA ARG A 47 37.06 8.59 22.02
C ARG A 47 36.03 7.46 22.18
N LYS A 48 35.35 7.12 21.08
CA LYS A 48 34.37 6.04 20.97
C LYS A 48 34.85 4.96 20.01
N SER A 49 34.27 3.77 20.14
CA SER A 49 34.55 2.66 19.22
C SER A 49 33.65 2.75 17.99
N PRO A 50 34.08 2.24 16.82
CA PRO A 50 33.17 2.08 15.66
C PRO A 50 31.90 1.28 16.00
N SER A 51 31.96 0.38 16.99
CA SER A 51 30.79 -0.37 17.44
C SER A 51 29.69 0.51 18.05
N ASP A 52 30.05 1.65 18.66
CA ASP A 52 29.06 2.58 19.22
C ASP A 52 28.26 3.27 18.13
N TYR A 53 28.85 3.49 16.96
CA TYR A 53 28.13 4.00 15.79
C TYR A 53 27.10 2.98 15.28
N ASN A 54 27.48 1.71 15.21
CA ASN A 54 26.56 0.64 14.83
C ASN A 54 25.37 0.54 15.79
N LYS A 55 25.59 0.73 17.11
CA LYS A 55 24.48 0.79 18.09
C LYS A 55 23.51 1.93 17.81
N ILE A 56 24.00 3.09 17.37
CA ILE A 56 23.15 4.23 16.97
C ILE A 56 22.33 3.86 15.75
N ILE A 57 22.94 3.28 14.72
CA ILE A 57 22.23 2.81 13.52
C ILE A 57 21.14 1.79 13.88
N GLU A 58 21.43 0.82 14.73
CA GLU A 58 20.45 -0.15 15.19
C GLU A 58 19.35 0.49 16.04
N ALA A 59 19.62 1.57 16.77
CA ALA A 59 18.58 2.33 17.46
C ALA A 59 17.66 3.07 16.48
N LEU A 60 18.20 3.66 15.42
CA LEU A 60 17.42 4.33 14.37
C LEU A 60 16.54 3.34 13.60
N LYS A 61 17.07 2.16 13.24
CA LYS A 61 16.26 1.09 12.62
C LYS A 61 15.12 0.62 13.52
N ARG A 62 15.38 0.51 14.83
CA ARG A 62 14.35 0.19 15.83
C ARG A 62 13.26 1.25 15.89
N GLU A 63 13.65 2.52 15.90
CA GLU A 63 12.67 3.62 15.87
C GLU A 63 11.82 3.57 14.59
N LEU A 64 12.42 3.25 13.44
CA LEU A 64 11.70 3.10 12.19
C LEU A 64 10.72 1.92 12.22
N LEU A 65 11.11 0.77 12.77
CA LEU A 65 10.23 -0.39 12.99
C LEU A 65 9.01 -0.03 13.84
N ILE A 66 9.25 0.67 14.95
CA ILE A 66 8.17 1.14 15.83
C ILE A 66 7.27 2.12 15.06
N SER A 67 7.86 3.05 14.30
CA SER A 67 7.11 4.04 13.52
C SER A 67 6.24 3.37 12.47
N CYS A 68 6.77 2.44 11.68
CA CYS A 68 6.02 1.66 10.68
C CYS A 68 4.82 0.91 11.29
N TYR A 69 5.02 0.20 12.40
CA TYR A 69 3.94 -0.50 13.09
C TYR A 69 2.89 0.48 13.62
N THR A 70 3.33 1.55 14.29
CA THR A 70 2.43 2.55 14.89
C THR A 70 1.59 3.23 13.82
N THR A 71 2.19 3.58 12.68
CA THR A 71 1.47 4.15 11.53
C THR A 71 0.38 3.20 11.02
N SER A 72 0.70 1.90 10.87
CA SER A 72 -0.30 0.90 10.46
C SER A 72 -1.44 0.76 11.47
N GLU A 73 -1.10 0.72 12.76
CA GLU A 73 -2.05 0.60 13.87
C GLU A 73 -3.00 1.79 13.91
N VAL A 74 -2.47 3.01 13.89
CA VAL A 74 -3.28 4.24 13.90
C VAL A 74 -4.14 4.31 12.65
N LEU A 75 -3.58 4.04 11.45
CA LEU A 75 -4.33 4.05 10.20
C LEU A 75 -5.59 3.17 10.29
N PHE A 76 -5.42 1.92 10.72
CA PHE A 76 -6.56 0.99 10.74
C PHE A 76 -7.53 1.27 11.89
N LYS A 77 -7.02 1.73 13.03
CA LYS A 77 -7.81 2.15 14.17
C LYS A 77 -8.70 3.35 13.86
N GLU A 78 -8.16 4.38 13.21
CA GLU A 78 -8.95 5.56 12.80
C GLU A 78 -10.00 5.20 11.75
N PHE A 79 -9.72 4.25 10.85
CA PHE A 79 -10.73 3.75 9.93
C PHE A 79 -11.92 3.13 10.67
N ILE A 80 -11.67 2.26 11.66
CA ILE A 80 -12.73 1.66 12.48
C ILE A 80 -13.51 2.74 13.24
N TYR A 81 -12.83 3.73 13.80
CA TYR A 81 -13.51 4.82 14.50
C TYR A 81 -14.35 5.71 13.58
N CYS A 82 -13.94 5.91 12.33
CA CYS A 82 -14.74 6.60 11.33
C CYS A 82 -16.00 5.79 10.99
N LEU A 83 -15.89 4.47 10.77
CA LEU A 83 -17.05 3.62 10.50
C LEU A 83 -18.07 3.59 11.63
N LEU A 84 -17.59 3.70 12.88
CA LEU A 84 -18.41 3.60 14.07
C LEU A 84 -18.83 4.95 14.62
N ASP A 85 -18.58 6.07 13.94
CA ASP A 85 -18.85 7.43 14.44
C ASP A 85 -18.44 7.60 15.92
N TYR A 86 -17.25 7.11 16.26
CA TYR A 86 -16.81 6.98 17.64
C TYR A 86 -16.87 8.33 18.37
N GLN A 87 -17.59 8.38 19.50
CA GLN A 87 -17.87 9.60 20.29
C GLN A 87 -18.68 10.69 19.58
N LYS A 88 -19.28 10.39 18.42
CA LYS A 88 -20.10 11.33 17.64
C LYS A 88 -21.59 10.96 17.64
N HIS A 89 -21.98 9.85 18.29
CA HIS A 89 -23.38 9.47 18.41
C HIS A 89 -24.14 10.44 19.31
N GLU A 90 -25.39 10.74 18.95
CA GLU A 90 -26.33 11.45 19.82
C GLU A 90 -26.64 10.63 21.10
N ASN A 91 -26.54 9.30 21.01
CA ASN A 91 -26.78 8.40 22.14
C ASN A 91 -25.53 8.24 23.02
N GLU A 92 -25.55 8.85 24.21
CA GLU A 92 -24.45 8.79 25.19
C GLU A 92 -24.14 7.36 25.67
N HIS A 93 -25.14 6.49 25.80
CA HIS A 93 -24.93 5.10 26.21
C HIS A 93 -24.17 4.30 25.14
N LEU A 94 -24.44 4.57 23.86
CA LEU A 94 -23.69 3.98 22.76
C LEU A 94 -22.23 4.45 22.78
N ASN A 95 -21.99 5.76 22.99
CA ASN A 95 -20.64 6.29 23.15
C ASN A 95 -19.91 5.64 24.34
N GLN A 96 -20.59 5.45 25.47
CA GLN A 96 -20.01 4.77 26.63
C GLN A 96 -19.71 3.29 26.34
N PHE A 97 -20.61 2.59 25.65
CA PHE A 97 -20.39 1.21 25.23
C PHE A 97 -19.16 1.08 24.31
N LEU A 98 -19.06 1.95 23.29
CA LEU A 98 -17.92 1.97 22.38
C LEU A 98 -16.62 2.30 23.14
N LYS A 99 -16.64 3.26 24.06
CA LYS A 99 -15.47 3.58 24.91
C LYS A 99 -15.01 2.37 25.72
N ILE A 100 -15.93 1.57 26.25
CA ILE A 100 -15.57 0.35 26.99
C ILE A 100 -15.00 -0.73 26.06
N LYS A 101 -15.53 -0.86 24.84
CA LYS A 101 -15.17 -1.93 23.90
C LYS A 101 -13.90 -1.66 23.10
N ILE A 102 -13.72 -0.44 22.63
CA ILE A 102 -12.67 -0.02 21.70
C ILE A 102 -12.02 1.28 22.17
N ASP A 103 -11.67 1.33 23.45
CA ASP A 103 -11.01 2.47 24.09
C ASP A 103 -9.79 2.96 23.29
N ARG A 104 -9.66 4.29 23.13
CA ARG A 104 -8.63 4.89 22.27
C ARG A 104 -7.21 4.67 22.77
N GLU A 105 -6.99 4.37 24.05
CA GLU A 105 -5.66 4.10 24.58
C GLU A 105 -5.31 2.61 24.56
N LYS A 106 -6.32 1.73 24.66
CA LYS A 106 -6.10 0.28 24.83
C LYS A 106 -6.37 -0.55 23.58
N PHE A 107 -7.22 -0.06 22.68
CA PHE A 107 -7.58 -0.79 21.47
C PHE A 107 -6.40 -0.86 20.49
N SER A 108 -5.98 -2.08 20.15
CA SER A 108 -4.84 -2.37 19.26
C SER A 108 -5.29 -3.41 18.24
N PRO A 109 -5.79 -2.99 17.06
CA PRO A 109 -6.28 -3.94 16.07
C PRO A 109 -5.14 -4.74 15.43
N ASN A 110 -5.46 -5.95 14.94
CA ASN A 110 -4.50 -6.71 14.15
C ASN A 110 -4.37 -6.10 12.76
N VAL A 111 -3.18 -5.59 12.46
CA VAL A 111 -2.88 -4.87 11.21
C VAL A 111 -2.20 -5.72 10.15
N THR A 112 -2.13 -7.05 10.30
CA THR A 112 -1.69 -7.90 9.19
C THR A 112 -2.67 -7.79 8.02
N TYR A 113 -2.16 -7.88 6.79
CA TYR A 113 -2.93 -7.65 5.57
C TYR A 113 -4.22 -8.48 5.50
N ILE A 114 -4.13 -9.75 5.88
CA ILE A 114 -5.26 -10.68 5.85
C ILE A 114 -6.30 -10.36 6.92
N GLU A 115 -5.89 -9.88 8.10
CA GLU A 115 -6.80 -9.56 9.20
C GLU A 115 -7.52 -8.24 8.93
N ILE A 116 -6.83 -7.24 8.37
CA ILE A 116 -7.46 -6.02 7.85
C ILE A 116 -8.56 -6.39 6.85
N LYS A 117 -8.25 -7.25 5.85
CA LYS A 117 -9.23 -7.71 4.86
C LYS A 117 -10.45 -8.37 5.51
N LYS A 118 -10.23 -9.28 6.47
CA LYS A 118 -11.30 -10.00 7.17
C LYS A 118 -12.21 -9.07 7.96
N GLU A 119 -11.62 -8.10 8.65
CA GLU A 119 -12.38 -7.16 9.48
C GLU A 119 -13.21 -6.21 8.61
N ILE A 120 -12.66 -5.65 7.53
CA ILE A 120 -13.42 -4.79 6.60
C ILE A 120 -14.61 -5.56 5.99
N LYS A 121 -14.40 -6.84 5.63
CA LYS A 121 -15.47 -7.70 5.09
C LYS A 121 -16.67 -7.86 6.02
N ARG A 122 -16.53 -7.61 7.33
CA ARG A 122 -17.66 -7.64 8.28
C ARG A 122 -18.62 -6.46 8.08
N TYR A 123 -18.11 -5.34 7.57
CA TYR A 123 -18.88 -4.12 7.30
C TYR A 123 -19.23 -4.00 5.81
N PHE A 124 -18.36 -4.51 4.94
CA PHE A 124 -18.49 -4.44 3.48
C PHE A 124 -18.31 -5.85 2.88
N ASN A 125 -19.41 -6.61 2.74
CA ASN A 125 -19.37 -8.03 2.35
C ASN A 125 -18.59 -8.32 1.05
N ASP A 126 -18.69 -7.43 0.07
CA ASP A 126 -18.05 -7.58 -1.25
C ASP A 126 -16.61 -7.06 -1.29
N PHE A 127 -16.08 -6.53 -0.18
CA PHE A 127 -14.75 -5.94 -0.14
C PHE A 127 -13.66 -6.95 -0.49
N THR A 128 -12.83 -6.61 -1.47
CA THR A 128 -11.64 -7.38 -1.81
C THR A 128 -10.51 -6.42 -2.15
N PHE A 129 -9.36 -6.61 -1.48
CA PHE A 129 -8.14 -5.96 -1.90
C PHE A 129 -7.79 -6.33 -3.34
N MET A 130 -7.38 -5.32 -4.11
CA MET A 130 -6.95 -5.49 -5.50
C MET A 130 -5.68 -6.31 -5.64
N ILE A 131 -4.71 -6.08 -4.74
CA ILE A 131 -3.41 -6.74 -4.75
C ILE A 131 -3.48 -8.07 -3.99
N ASP A 132 -2.89 -9.11 -4.59
CA ASP A 132 -2.81 -10.42 -3.97
C ASP A 132 -1.88 -10.47 -2.75
N SER A 133 -2.26 -11.25 -1.74
CA SER A 133 -1.46 -11.40 -0.51
C SER A 133 -0.11 -12.11 -0.72
N ASN A 134 0.10 -12.80 -1.83
CA ASN A 134 1.36 -13.47 -2.14
C ASN A 134 2.43 -12.54 -2.71
N LYS A 135 2.07 -11.30 -3.05
CA LYS A 135 2.98 -10.27 -3.55
C LYS A 135 4.09 -10.00 -2.52
N GLN A 136 5.33 -9.84 -2.98
CA GLN A 136 6.49 -9.78 -2.09
C GLN A 136 6.40 -8.60 -1.12
N GLU A 137 5.92 -7.46 -1.58
CA GLU A 137 5.74 -6.25 -0.80
C GLU A 137 4.77 -6.49 0.38
N ILE A 138 3.69 -7.24 0.15
CA ILE A 138 2.73 -7.64 1.19
C ILE A 138 3.38 -8.58 2.21
N LYS A 139 4.24 -9.50 1.76
CA LYS A 139 4.99 -10.38 2.66
C LYS A 139 5.97 -9.61 3.54
N SER A 140 6.69 -8.64 2.97
CA SER A 140 7.59 -7.75 3.73
C SER A 140 6.83 -6.92 4.76
N TYR A 141 5.65 -6.38 4.39
CA TYR A 141 4.76 -5.70 5.32
C TYR A 141 4.34 -6.60 6.49
N ASP A 142 3.78 -7.78 6.23
CA ASP A 142 3.36 -8.70 7.30
C ASP A 142 4.55 -9.19 8.13
N ASN A 143 5.73 -9.34 7.52
CA ASN A 143 6.95 -9.69 8.22
C ASN A 143 7.37 -8.59 9.20
N LEU A 144 7.25 -7.32 8.81
CA LEU A 144 7.51 -6.16 9.67
C LEU A 144 6.57 -6.15 10.88
N ILE A 145 5.27 -6.37 10.65
CA ILE A 145 4.27 -6.43 11.74
C ILE A 145 4.64 -7.54 12.74
N ARG A 146 4.96 -8.75 12.26
CA ARG A 146 5.39 -9.87 13.11
C ARG A 146 6.67 -9.57 13.87
N ASN A 147 7.65 -8.95 13.22
CA ASN A 147 8.93 -8.60 13.83
C ASN A 147 8.79 -7.55 14.93
N ARG A 148 7.86 -6.59 14.82
CA ARG A 148 7.56 -5.69 15.95
C ARG A 148 7.07 -6.47 17.16
N HIS A 149 6.19 -7.46 16.98
CA HIS A 149 5.74 -8.30 18.08
C HIS A 149 6.90 -9.12 18.69
N ALA A 150 7.74 -9.72 17.85
CA ALA A 150 8.93 -10.43 18.30
C ALA A 150 9.90 -9.53 19.09
N TYR A 151 10.13 -8.30 18.60
CA TYR A 151 10.96 -7.32 19.28
C TYR A 151 10.41 -6.95 20.66
N ALA A 152 9.11 -6.70 20.78
CA ALA A 152 8.46 -6.39 22.06
C ALA A 152 8.60 -7.50 23.11
N HIS A 153 8.72 -8.76 22.68
CA HIS A 153 8.86 -9.91 23.57
C HIS A 153 10.32 -10.32 23.82
N ASN A 154 11.17 -10.26 22.79
CA ASN A 154 12.48 -10.93 22.78
C ASN A 154 13.68 -9.99 22.47
N ASN A 155 13.47 -8.68 22.27
CA ASN A 155 14.50 -7.70 21.88
C ASN A 155 15.26 -8.03 20.57
N SER A 156 14.72 -8.92 19.73
CA SER A 156 15.31 -9.33 18.45
C SER A 156 14.30 -9.16 17.32
N TYR A 157 14.76 -8.69 16.17
CA TYR A 157 14.02 -8.73 14.90
C TYR A 157 15.00 -9.04 13.77
N ASP A 158 14.50 -9.74 12.74
CA ASP A 158 15.24 -10.10 11.55
C ASP A 158 14.51 -9.50 10.34
N LEU A 159 14.98 -8.32 9.93
CA LEU A 159 14.43 -7.55 8.82
C LEU A 159 15.57 -6.98 7.99
N GLU A 160 15.42 -7.07 6.67
CA GLU A 160 16.28 -6.36 5.74
C GLU A 160 15.85 -4.88 5.68
N PHE A 161 16.78 -3.97 5.35
CA PHE A 161 16.45 -2.55 5.29
C PHE A 161 15.42 -2.24 4.18
N GLU A 162 15.41 -3.02 3.10
CA GLU A 162 14.43 -2.88 2.01
C GLU A 162 13.00 -3.25 2.47
N ASP A 163 12.84 -4.09 3.50
CA ASP A 163 11.51 -4.46 4.02
C ASP A 163 10.74 -3.23 4.54
N PHE A 164 11.44 -2.21 5.06
CA PHE A 164 10.81 -0.96 5.49
C PHE A 164 10.19 -0.20 4.32
N LYS A 165 10.93 -0.12 3.21
CA LYS A 165 10.50 0.57 2.00
C LYS A 165 9.27 -0.11 1.40
N GLU A 166 9.30 -1.43 1.28
CA GLU A 166 8.16 -2.18 0.76
C GLU A 166 6.95 -2.09 1.70
N ALA A 167 7.15 -2.14 3.02
CA ALA A 167 6.07 -1.95 3.98
C ALA A 167 5.41 -0.57 3.88
N ILE A 168 6.19 0.51 3.66
CA ILE A 168 5.65 1.87 3.48
C ILE A 168 4.74 1.92 2.24
N LYS A 169 5.16 1.32 1.11
CA LYS A 169 4.32 1.26 -0.11
C LYS A 169 3.02 0.50 0.13
N VAL A 170 3.05 -0.56 0.94
CA VAL A 170 1.85 -1.30 1.33
C VAL A 170 0.93 -0.46 2.21
N MET A 171 1.46 0.36 3.13
CA MET A 171 0.65 1.28 3.94
C MET A 171 -0.04 2.34 3.08
N GLU A 172 0.65 2.93 2.11
CA GLU A 172 0.05 3.87 1.14
C GLU A 172 -1.13 3.21 0.40
N TYR A 173 -0.94 1.97 -0.06
CA TYR A 173 -1.96 1.20 -0.74
C TYR A 173 -3.14 0.81 0.16
N ILE A 174 -2.90 0.35 1.39
CA ILE A 174 -3.96 0.04 2.35
C ILE A 174 -4.80 1.29 2.62
N TYR A 175 -4.15 2.44 2.87
CA TYR A 175 -4.86 3.71 3.09
C TYR A 175 -5.76 4.06 1.90
N PHE A 176 -5.25 3.95 0.67
CA PHE A 176 -6.03 4.16 -0.54
C PHE A 176 -7.26 3.25 -0.65
N GLU A 177 -7.12 1.96 -0.38
CA GLU A 177 -8.23 1.00 -0.41
C GLU A 177 -9.29 1.33 0.67
N LEU A 178 -8.86 1.60 1.91
CA LEU A 178 -9.76 1.97 3.01
C LEU A 178 -10.49 3.28 2.73
N TYR A 179 -9.77 4.31 2.28
CA TYR A 179 -10.36 5.59 1.90
C TYR A 179 -11.37 5.41 0.77
N SER A 180 -11.06 4.56 -0.20
CA SER A 180 -11.92 4.32 -1.35
C SER A 180 -13.22 3.63 -0.98
N VAL A 181 -13.18 2.68 -0.05
CA VAL A 181 -14.37 2.03 0.49
C VAL A 181 -15.20 2.99 1.32
N TYR A 182 -14.58 3.77 2.20
CA TYR A 182 -15.28 4.71 3.07
C TYR A 182 -16.01 5.83 2.30
N ASN A 183 -15.36 6.37 1.25
CA ASN A 183 -15.87 7.53 0.49
C ASN A 183 -16.52 7.15 -0.86
N GLU A 184 -16.69 5.85 -1.15
CA GLU A 184 -17.15 5.37 -2.47
C GLU A 184 -16.37 5.94 -3.68
N ASN A 185 -15.05 6.04 -3.54
CA ASN A 185 -14.17 6.73 -4.48
C ASN A 185 -14.36 6.24 -5.94
N GLU A 186 -14.73 7.16 -6.84
CA GLU A 186 -14.94 6.87 -8.26
C GLU A 186 -13.70 6.31 -8.95
N MET A 187 -12.50 6.73 -8.52
CA MET A 187 -11.25 6.24 -9.09
C MET A 187 -11.13 4.73 -8.93
N LYS A 188 -11.41 4.22 -7.72
CA LYS A 188 -11.40 2.80 -7.42
C LYS A 188 -12.43 2.04 -8.25
N LYS A 189 -13.63 2.60 -8.42
CA LYS A 189 -14.67 2.02 -9.30
C LYS A 189 -14.16 1.81 -10.74
N TYR A 190 -13.46 2.80 -11.31
CA TYR A 190 -12.86 2.65 -12.65
C TYR A 190 -11.73 1.62 -12.70
N ILE A 191 -10.88 1.58 -11.68
CA ILE A 191 -9.81 0.58 -11.57
C ILE A 191 -10.41 -0.82 -11.53
N ASP A 192 -11.40 -1.06 -10.67
CA ASP A 192 -12.03 -2.38 -10.52
C ASP A 192 -12.72 -2.83 -11.82
N LEU A 193 -13.41 -1.91 -12.50
CA LEU A 193 -14.00 -2.16 -13.82
C LEU A 193 -12.95 -2.52 -14.88
N LEU A 194 -11.83 -1.80 -14.88
CA LEU A 194 -10.72 -2.01 -15.81
C LEU A 194 -10.11 -3.40 -15.59
N LEU A 195 -9.76 -3.72 -14.34
CA LEU A 195 -9.17 -4.99 -13.97
C LEU A 195 -10.12 -6.15 -14.29
N THR A 196 -11.38 -6.07 -13.87
CA THR A 196 -12.39 -7.12 -14.13
C THR A 196 -12.49 -7.45 -15.62
N LYS A 197 -12.56 -6.42 -16.48
CA LYS A 197 -12.66 -6.64 -17.92
C LYS A 197 -11.39 -7.24 -18.50
N ILE A 198 -10.20 -6.79 -18.08
CA ILE A 198 -8.96 -7.33 -18.64
C ILE A 198 -8.69 -8.75 -18.14
N THR A 199 -8.97 -9.07 -16.88
CA THR A 199 -8.82 -10.43 -16.33
C THR A 199 -9.76 -11.42 -17.03
N SER A 200 -10.90 -10.95 -17.55
CA SER A 200 -11.80 -11.78 -18.37
C SER A 200 -11.27 -12.10 -19.78
N LEU A 201 -10.21 -11.42 -20.24
CA LEU A 201 -9.60 -11.65 -21.55
C LEU A 201 -8.62 -12.82 -21.49
N LYS A 202 -8.70 -13.68 -22.49
CA LYS A 202 -7.68 -14.69 -22.78
C LYS A 202 -6.65 -14.12 -23.75
N ARG A 203 -5.46 -14.73 -23.75
CA ARG A 203 -4.41 -14.37 -24.71
C ARG A 203 -4.92 -14.51 -26.15
N PHE A 204 -4.58 -13.52 -26.96
CA PHE A 204 -4.92 -13.43 -28.36
C PHE A 204 -3.80 -14.04 -29.21
N GLU A 205 -4.10 -15.10 -29.95
CA GLU A 205 -3.11 -15.76 -30.83
C GLU A 205 -3.03 -15.08 -32.20
N ASN A 206 -4.15 -14.51 -32.66
CA ASN A 206 -4.29 -13.99 -34.01
C ASN A 206 -5.30 -12.84 -34.07
N ARG A 207 -5.39 -12.21 -35.24
CA ARG A 207 -6.25 -11.05 -35.48
C ARG A 207 -7.74 -11.37 -35.41
N ASN A 208 -8.14 -12.62 -35.66
CA ASN A 208 -9.55 -13.01 -35.56
C ASN A 208 -10.01 -13.02 -34.10
N HIS A 209 -9.16 -13.45 -33.16
CA HIS A 209 -9.46 -13.35 -31.72
C HIS A 209 -9.62 -11.88 -31.31
N LEU A 210 -8.73 -10.99 -31.79
CA LEU A 210 -8.81 -9.56 -31.46
C LEU A 210 -10.11 -8.93 -32.01
N LYS A 211 -10.49 -9.28 -33.25
CA LYS A 211 -11.75 -8.82 -33.85
C LYS A 211 -12.97 -9.34 -33.09
N SER A 212 -12.98 -10.59 -32.63
CA SER A 212 -14.12 -11.16 -31.89
C SER A 212 -14.32 -10.52 -30.52
N LYS A 213 -13.31 -9.83 -29.97
CA LYS A 213 -13.39 -9.07 -28.71
C LYS A 213 -13.34 -7.56 -28.91
N ALA A 214 -13.56 -7.06 -30.13
CA ALA A 214 -13.42 -5.64 -30.44
C ALA A 214 -14.29 -4.73 -29.57
N ASP A 215 -15.53 -5.13 -29.25
CA ASP A 215 -16.42 -4.31 -28.43
C ASP A 215 -15.98 -4.26 -26.97
N VAL A 216 -15.52 -5.38 -26.40
CA VAL A 216 -14.91 -5.42 -25.06
C VAL A 216 -13.66 -4.53 -25.01
N LEU A 217 -12.82 -4.55 -26.05
CA LEU A 217 -11.63 -3.70 -26.11
C LEU A 217 -11.97 -2.22 -26.26
N LYS A 218 -13.05 -1.86 -26.98
CA LYS A 218 -13.55 -0.47 -27.02
C LYS A 218 -14.07 -0.02 -25.65
N GLU A 219 -14.75 -0.90 -24.92
CA GLU A 219 -15.21 -0.61 -23.55
C GLU A 219 -14.02 -0.39 -22.61
N ILE A 220 -13.03 -1.29 -22.63
CA ILE A 220 -11.79 -1.14 -21.86
C ILE A 220 -11.13 0.20 -22.19
N ARG A 221 -10.97 0.52 -23.48
CA ARG A 221 -10.42 1.80 -23.93
C ARG A 221 -11.19 3.01 -23.39
N ASN A 222 -12.52 2.95 -23.35
CA ASN A 222 -13.36 4.03 -22.81
C ASN A 222 -13.23 4.15 -21.29
N ILE A 223 -13.14 3.04 -20.57
CA ILE A 223 -12.87 3.02 -19.12
C ILE A 223 -11.50 3.62 -18.84
N SER A 224 -10.46 3.23 -19.59
CA SER A 224 -9.11 3.79 -19.45
C SER A 224 -9.10 5.31 -19.67
N LYS A 225 -9.82 5.82 -20.68
CA LYS A 225 -9.96 7.26 -20.89
C LYS A 225 -10.60 7.97 -19.69
N LYS A 226 -11.69 7.42 -19.15
CA LYS A 226 -12.39 8.00 -17.99
C LYS A 226 -11.53 7.98 -16.72
N PHE A 227 -10.85 6.85 -16.48
CA PHE A 227 -9.88 6.74 -15.40
C PHE A 227 -8.81 7.84 -15.52
N LEU A 228 -8.16 7.95 -16.68
CA LEU A 228 -7.09 8.92 -16.89
C LEU A 228 -7.57 10.37 -16.90
N SER A 229 -8.79 10.66 -17.36
CA SER A 229 -9.34 12.03 -17.33
C SER A 229 -9.73 12.49 -15.94
N ASN A 230 -10.16 11.58 -15.06
CA ASN A 230 -10.57 11.90 -13.69
C ASN A 230 -9.37 11.97 -12.73
N ASN A 231 -8.17 11.57 -13.17
CA ASN A 231 -6.94 11.55 -12.39
C ASN A 231 -6.13 12.85 -12.55
N HIS A 232 -6.69 14.00 -12.19
CA HIS A 232 -5.94 15.26 -12.27
C HIS A 232 -4.74 15.31 -11.32
N ASP A 233 -4.68 14.44 -10.31
CA ASP A 233 -3.53 14.31 -9.42
C ASP A 233 -3.05 12.86 -9.28
N THR A 234 -2.24 12.42 -10.26
CA THR A 234 -1.60 11.11 -10.24
C THR A 234 -0.59 10.96 -9.09
N SER A 235 -0.23 12.04 -8.38
CA SER A 235 0.63 11.97 -7.20
C SER A 235 -0.03 11.26 -6.02
N LEU A 236 -1.37 11.20 -6.01
CA LEU A 236 -2.15 10.54 -4.97
C LEU A 236 -2.27 9.02 -5.17
N ILE A 237 -1.81 8.49 -6.31
CA ILE A 237 -1.88 7.06 -6.64
C ILE A 237 -0.69 6.33 -5.98
N PRO A 238 -0.96 5.38 -5.05
CA PRO A 238 0.08 4.59 -4.40
C PRO A 238 1.02 3.92 -5.38
N GLU A 239 2.30 3.82 -5.02
CA GLU A 239 3.34 3.23 -5.90
C GLU A 239 2.96 1.82 -6.37
N LEU A 240 2.40 1.01 -5.47
CA LEU A 240 2.00 -0.37 -5.79
C LEU A 240 0.95 -0.47 -6.88
N ILE A 241 0.16 0.57 -7.13
CA ILE A 241 -0.95 0.55 -8.09
C ILE A 241 -0.68 1.42 -9.32
N ARG A 242 0.47 2.12 -9.37
CA ARG A 242 0.92 2.87 -10.55
C ARG A 242 0.98 2.05 -11.84
N PRO A 243 1.32 0.75 -11.86
CA PRO A 243 1.30 -0.03 -13.11
C PRO A 243 -0.06 -0.03 -13.82
N ILE A 244 -1.17 0.23 -13.11
CA ILE A 244 -2.51 0.35 -13.70
C ILE A 244 -2.63 1.61 -14.57
N ILE A 245 -1.88 2.67 -14.26
CA ILE A 245 -1.80 3.88 -15.11
C ILE A 245 -1.19 3.51 -16.47
N ASP A 246 -0.10 2.75 -16.48
CA ASP A 246 0.56 2.31 -17.71
C ASP A 246 -0.37 1.41 -18.54
N ILE A 247 -1.05 0.47 -17.88
CA ILE A 247 -2.07 -0.37 -18.51
C ILE A 247 -3.16 0.50 -19.16
N ALA A 248 -3.68 1.49 -18.43
CA ALA A 248 -4.72 2.37 -18.95
C ALA A 248 -4.22 3.20 -20.16
N ASN A 249 -3.00 3.72 -20.11
CA ASN A 249 -2.38 4.45 -21.23
C ASN A 249 -2.25 3.58 -22.48
N ASP A 250 -1.80 2.33 -22.31
CA ASP A 250 -1.67 1.36 -23.40
C ASP A 250 -3.04 1.02 -24.03
N PHE A 251 -4.09 0.86 -23.21
CA PHE A 251 -5.45 0.63 -23.72
C PHE A 251 -6.10 1.88 -24.34
N GLN A 252 -5.85 3.07 -23.80
CA GLN A 252 -6.35 4.33 -24.36
C GLN A 252 -5.83 4.55 -25.78
N SER A 253 -4.55 4.24 -26.01
CA SER A 253 -3.84 4.42 -27.28
C SER A 253 -4.04 3.26 -28.27
N LEU A 254 -4.69 2.17 -27.85
CA LEU A 254 -4.88 0.96 -28.65
C LEU A 254 -5.60 1.22 -29.99
N ASP A 255 -4.98 0.79 -31.09
CA ASP A 255 -5.57 0.81 -32.44
C ASP A 255 -5.85 -0.61 -32.92
N LEU A 256 -7.12 -1.02 -32.88
CA LEU A 256 -7.56 -2.38 -33.26
C LEU A 256 -7.30 -2.74 -34.74
N ARG A 257 -6.89 -1.78 -35.57
CA ARG A 257 -6.51 -2.01 -36.97
C ARG A 257 -5.06 -2.50 -37.11
N LYS A 258 -4.21 -2.26 -36.12
CA LYS A 258 -2.79 -2.60 -36.10
C LYS A 258 -2.56 -4.03 -35.59
N LYS A 259 -1.53 -4.72 -36.11
CA LYS A 259 -1.21 -6.11 -35.73
C LYS A 259 -0.55 -6.15 -34.34
N GLU A 260 0.24 -5.12 -34.04
CA GLU A 260 0.95 -4.85 -32.79
C GLU A 260 0.01 -4.79 -31.59
N SER A 261 -1.26 -4.45 -31.80
CA SER A 261 -2.29 -4.42 -30.75
C SER A 261 -2.48 -5.77 -30.05
N ILE A 262 -2.24 -6.89 -30.74
CA ILE A 262 -2.27 -8.22 -30.12
C ILE A 262 -1.21 -8.34 -29.03
N GLU A 263 0.02 -7.88 -29.32
CA GLU A 263 1.13 -7.92 -28.38
C GLU A 263 0.88 -7.01 -27.19
N ILE A 264 0.39 -5.78 -27.44
CA ILE A 264 0.04 -4.82 -26.39
C ILE A 264 -0.98 -5.41 -25.42
N VAL A 265 -2.09 -5.97 -25.94
CA VAL A 265 -3.15 -6.55 -25.09
C VAL A 265 -2.63 -7.76 -24.31
N ASN A 266 -1.92 -8.68 -24.98
CA ASN A 266 -1.36 -9.86 -24.31
C ASN A 266 -0.39 -9.48 -23.19
N LYS A 267 0.45 -8.46 -23.40
CA LYS A 267 1.36 -7.93 -22.38
C LYS A 267 0.59 -7.41 -21.16
N GLN A 268 -0.51 -6.68 -21.36
CA GLN A 268 -1.29 -6.17 -20.22
C GLN A 268 -2.04 -7.27 -19.48
N ILE A 269 -2.56 -8.29 -20.17
CA ILE A 269 -3.18 -9.47 -19.53
C ILE A 269 -2.20 -10.14 -18.57
N ILE A 270 -0.95 -10.33 -18.99
CA ILE A 270 0.11 -10.93 -18.16
C ILE A 270 0.39 -10.05 -16.94
N LYS A 271 0.62 -8.76 -17.14
CA LYS A 271 0.88 -7.83 -16.03
C LYS A 271 -0.23 -7.83 -14.98
N ILE A 272 -1.49 -7.89 -15.39
CA ILE A 272 -2.61 -7.93 -14.43
C ILE A 272 -2.69 -9.26 -13.69
N SER A 273 -2.33 -10.36 -14.34
CA SER A 273 -2.27 -11.67 -13.67
C SER A 273 -1.21 -11.75 -12.58
N GLU A 274 -0.15 -10.94 -12.68
CA GLU A 274 0.88 -10.79 -11.64
C GLU A 274 0.43 -9.85 -10.51
N PHE A 275 -0.64 -9.08 -10.76
CA PHE A 275 -1.13 -8.01 -9.91
C PHE A 275 -2.30 -8.43 -9.02
N THR A 276 -3.20 -9.24 -9.57
CA THR A 276 -4.49 -9.58 -8.97
C THR A 276 -4.52 -11.04 -8.48
N SER A 277 -5.37 -11.33 -7.48
CA SER A 277 -5.55 -12.67 -6.90
C SER A 277 -6.07 -13.72 -7.87
N ASP A 278 -6.62 -13.31 -9.01
CA ASP A 278 -7.22 -14.20 -9.99
C ASP A 278 -6.16 -14.66 -10.99
N LYS A 279 -5.78 -15.94 -10.88
CA LYS A 279 -4.98 -16.60 -11.91
C LYS A 279 -5.73 -16.52 -13.23
N VAL A 280 -5.15 -15.81 -14.20
CA VAL A 280 -5.60 -15.87 -15.60
C VAL A 280 -5.47 -17.32 -16.09
N VAL A 281 -6.60 -17.96 -16.42
CA VAL A 281 -6.68 -19.31 -17.01
C VAL A 281 -6.85 -19.22 -18.53
#